data_AF-J9EP48-F1
#
_entry.id   AF-J9EP48-F1
#
_cell.length_a   1.000
_cell.length_b   1.000
_cell.length_c   1.000
_cell.angle_alpha   90.00
_cell.angle_beta   90.00
_cell.angle_gamma   90.00
#
_symmetry.space_group_name_H-M   'P 1'
#
loop_
_entity.id
_entity.type
_entity.pdbx_description
1 polymer ?
#
loop_
_entity_poly.entity_id
_entity_poly.type
_entity_poly.pdbx_seq_one_letter_code
_entity_poly.pdbx_strand_id
1 'polypeptide(L)'
;MWNFGMHDRAHANRPVFGKIRYMCADGLRRKFRNHINEYVNINYRRAGRTLELNNHDQSKTTKVSQDFEPKIKKICTTVKK
;
A
#
# COMPACT_ATOMS: atom_id res chain seq x y z
N MET A 1 -14.46 14.01 10.95
CA MET A 1 -15.50 14.75 10.20
C MET A 1 -15.06 15.23 8.81
N TRP A 2 -13.76 15.52 8.56
CA TRP A 2 -13.25 15.95 7.24
C TRP A 2 -13.50 14.96 6.09
N ASN A 3 -13.32 13.65 6.30
CA ASN A 3 -13.53 12.63 5.26
C ASN A 3 -14.96 12.59 4.69
N PHE A 4 -15.91 13.19 5.41
CA PHE A 4 -17.32 13.31 5.00
C PHE A 4 -17.67 14.71 4.49
N GLY A 5 -16.67 15.58 4.26
CA GLY A 5 -16.84 16.85 3.54
C GLY A 5 -16.98 18.11 4.40
N MET A 6 -16.98 18.04 5.74
CA MET A 6 -17.24 19.23 6.59
C MET A 6 -16.23 20.38 6.38
N HIS A 7 -14.99 20.10 6.00
CA HIS A 7 -13.98 21.12 5.70
C HIS A 7 -13.25 20.80 4.39
N ASP A 8 -14.00 20.29 3.41
CA ASP A 8 -13.48 20.01 2.08
C ASP A 8 -14.36 20.66 1.01
N ARG A 9 -13.79 20.89 -0.17
CA ARG A 9 -14.51 21.45 -1.32
C ARG A 9 -15.20 20.34 -2.12
N ALA A 10 -16.20 20.72 -2.92
CA ALA A 10 -16.88 19.78 -3.81
C ALA A 10 -15.94 19.28 -4.93
N HIS A 11 -15.97 17.98 -5.18
CA HIS A 11 -15.26 17.29 -6.25
C HIS A 11 -16.22 16.82 -7.36
N ALA A 12 -15.66 16.16 -8.39
CA ALA A 12 -16.44 15.57 -9.47
C ALA A 12 -17.44 14.53 -8.95
N ASN A 13 -18.66 14.55 -9.48
CA ASN A 13 -19.73 13.65 -9.07
C ASN A 13 -19.40 12.19 -9.44
N ARG A 14 -19.62 11.25 -8.52
CA ARG A 14 -19.43 9.80 -8.73
C ARG A 14 -20.59 9.01 -8.14
N PRO A 15 -20.95 7.85 -8.71
CA PRO A 15 -21.92 6.95 -8.09
C PRO A 15 -21.52 6.64 -6.64
N VAL A 16 -22.53 6.56 -5.76
CA VAL A 16 -22.40 6.35 -4.31
C VAL A 16 -21.82 7.55 -3.54
N PHE A 17 -20.69 8.11 -3.95
CA PHE A 17 -19.97 9.13 -3.19
C PHE A 17 -20.46 10.57 -3.43
N GLY A 18 -21.24 10.80 -4.48
CA GLY A 18 -21.66 12.14 -4.86
C GLY A 18 -20.45 13.02 -5.20
N LYS A 19 -20.39 14.22 -4.62
CA LYS A 19 -19.31 15.20 -4.79
C LYS A 19 -18.23 15.15 -3.70
N ILE A 20 -18.22 14.12 -2.84
CA ILE A 20 -17.20 13.96 -1.80
C ILE A 20 -15.85 13.63 -2.45
N ARG A 21 -14.75 14.01 -1.80
CA ARG A 21 -13.40 13.63 -2.24
C ARG A 21 -13.26 12.12 -2.37
N TYR A 22 -12.86 11.68 -3.55
CA TYR A 22 -12.60 10.28 -3.84
C TYR A 22 -11.09 10.01 -3.93
N MET A 23 -10.63 8.96 -3.26
CA MET A 23 -9.25 8.46 -3.34
C MET A 23 -9.28 7.01 -3.83
N CYS A 24 -8.78 6.76 -5.04
CA CYS A 24 -8.74 5.42 -5.61
C CYS A 24 -7.48 4.64 -5.17
N ALA A 25 -7.60 3.30 -5.12
CA ALA A 25 -6.50 2.41 -4.78
C ALA A 25 -5.30 2.56 -5.75
N ASP A 26 -5.56 2.67 -7.05
CA ASP A 26 -4.50 2.87 -8.05
C ASP A 26 -3.74 4.19 -7.87
N GLY A 27 -4.46 5.26 -7.49
CA GLY A 27 -3.84 6.54 -7.15
C GLY A 27 -2.89 6.44 -5.97
N LEU A 28 -3.19 5.58 -5.00
CA LEU A 28 -2.31 5.30 -3.88
C LEU A 28 -1.06 4.51 -4.31
N ARG A 29 -1.24 3.49 -5.17
CA ARG A 29 -0.12 2.73 -5.77
C ARG A 29 0.82 3.63 -6.56
N ARG A 30 0.30 4.60 -7.32
CA ARG A 30 1.13 5.57 -8.06
C ARG A 30 1.94 6.49 -7.16
N LYS A 31 1.38 6.90 -6.02
CA LYS A 31 2.05 7.81 -5.07
C LYS A 31 3.09 7.09 -4.21
N PHE A 32 2.81 5.84 -3.81
CA PHE A 32 3.65 5.08 -2.88
C PHE A 32 4.15 3.77 -3.50
N ARG A 33 4.68 3.84 -4.72
CA ARG A 33 5.07 2.67 -5.53
C ARG A 33 5.90 1.64 -4.78
N ASN A 34 6.93 2.11 -4.04
CA ASN A 34 7.93 1.23 -3.44
C ASN A 34 7.52 0.66 -2.08
N HIS A 35 6.63 1.35 -1.36
CA HIS A 35 6.38 1.07 0.07
C HIS A 35 4.94 0.62 0.38
N ILE A 36 4.03 0.71 -0.60
CA ILE A 36 2.61 0.42 -0.35
C ILE A 36 2.38 -1.05 0.07
N ASN A 37 3.08 -1.99 -0.57
CA ASN A 37 2.90 -3.42 -0.28
C ASN A 37 3.43 -3.78 1.12
N GLU A 38 4.57 -3.21 1.50
CA GLU A 38 5.15 -3.39 2.83
C GLU A 38 4.21 -2.84 3.92
N TYR A 39 3.70 -1.62 3.70
CA TYR A 39 2.73 -1.00 4.61
C TYR A 39 1.50 -1.90 4.82
N VAL A 40 0.92 -2.43 3.74
CA VAL A 40 -0.24 -3.32 3.82
C VAL A 40 0.11 -4.59 4.62
N ASN A 41 1.22 -5.26 4.32
CA ASN A 41 1.62 -6.49 5.01
C ASN A 41 1.79 -6.28 6.53
N ILE A 42 2.46 -5.19 6.94
CA ILE A 42 2.64 -4.85 8.36
C ILE A 42 1.30 -4.68 9.07
N ASN A 43 0.34 -4.00 8.44
CA ASN A 43 -0.98 -3.77 9.04
C ASN A 43 -1.80 -5.05 9.14
N TYR A 44 -1.74 -5.93 8.13
CA TYR A 44 -2.43 -7.23 8.15
C TYR A 44 -1.88 -8.13 9.26
N ARG A 45 -0.55 -8.21 9.39
CA ARG A 45 0.10 -8.94 10.49
C ARG A 45 -0.32 -8.42 11.86
N ARG A 46 -0.34 -7.09 12.04
CA ARG A 46 -0.79 -6.46 13.29
C ARG A 46 -2.25 -6.73 13.60
N ALA A 47 -3.09 -6.85 12.58
CA ALA A 47 -4.49 -7.20 12.72
C ALA A 47 -4.74 -8.70 12.93
N GLY A 48 -3.69 -9.53 12.98
CA GLY A 48 -3.81 -10.99 13.11
C GLY A 48 -4.46 -11.66 11.90
N ARG A 49 -4.41 -11.03 10.71
CA ARG A 49 -5.02 -11.54 9.48
C ARG A 49 -3.98 -12.01 8.49
N THR A 50 -4.26 -13.12 7.81
CA THR A 50 -3.47 -13.60 6.67
C THR A 50 -3.81 -12.78 5.42
N LEU A 51 -2.79 -12.40 4.66
CA LEU A 51 -2.96 -11.70 3.40
C LEU A 51 -2.98 -12.73 2.27
N GLU A 52 -4.17 -13.06 1.79
CA GLU A 52 -4.34 -13.91 0.61
C GLU A 52 -3.98 -13.10 -0.64
N LEU A 53 -2.88 -13.46 -1.32
CA LEU A 53 -2.49 -12.83 -2.57
C LEU A 53 -3.34 -13.40 -3.70
N ASN A 54 -4.41 -12.70 -4.07
CA ASN A 54 -5.14 -13.01 -5.29
C ASN A 54 -4.27 -12.63 -6.50
N ASN A 55 -3.82 -13.64 -7.26
CA ASN A 55 -2.97 -13.50 -8.46
C ASN A 55 -3.65 -12.78 -9.65
N HIS A 56 -4.80 -12.14 -9.44
CA HIS A 56 -5.63 -11.61 -10.52
C HIS A 56 -5.15 -10.26 -11.10
N ASP A 57 -4.15 -9.64 -10.47
CA ASP A 57 -3.54 -8.36 -10.88
C ASP A 57 -2.22 -8.53 -11.66
N GLN A 58 -1.94 -9.72 -12.21
CA GLN A 58 -0.77 -9.97 -13.08
C GLN A 58 -1.10 -9.84 -14.56
N SER A 59 -1.50 -8.65 -15.01
CA SER A 59 -1.47 -8.34 -16.45
C SER A 59 -1.29 -6.84 -16.70
N LYS A 60 -0.07 -6.35 -16.46
CA LYS A 60 0.58 -5.29 -17.26
C LYS A 60 2.03 -5.17 -16.80
N THR A 61 2.85 -5.97 -17.46
CA THR A 61 4.31 -6.00 -17.39
C THR A 61 4.90 -4.67 -17.84
N THR A 62 5.83 -4.12 -17.05
CA THR A 62 7.01 -3.45 -17.60
C THR A 62 8.22 -4.10 -16.93
N LYS A 63 9.03 -4.79 -17.72
CA LYS A 63 10.27 -5.45 -17.27
C LYS A 63 11.20 -4.39 -16.69
N VAL A 64 11.52 -4.47 -15.41
CA VAL A 64 12.67 -3.78 -14.81
C VAL A 64 13.66 -4.87 -14.43
N SER A 65 14.88 -4.70 -14.93
CA SER A 65 16.01 -5.63 -14.89
C SER A 65 16.33 -6.15 -13.49
N GLN A 66 16.80 -7.40 -13.47
CA GLN A 66 17.36 -8.11 -12.33
C GLN A 66 18.52 -7.30 -11.70
N ASP A 67 18.81 -7.61 -10.44
CA ASP A 67 19.92 -7.13 -9.61
C ASP A 67 19.62 -5.93 -8.69
N PHE A 68 18.77 -6.18 -7.68
CA PHE A 68 18.97 -5.55 -6.37
C PHE A 68 18.75 -6.60 -5.28
N GLU A 69 19.84 -7.26 -4.89
CA GLU A 69 19.84 -8.16 -3.75
C GLU A 69 19.82 -7.31 -2.46
N PRO A 70 18.78 -7.42 -1.60
CA PRO A 70 18.73 -6.64 -0.38
C PRO A 70 19.76 -7.21 0.60
N LYS A 71 20.81 -6.43 0.90
CA LYS A 71 21.80 -6.76 1.94
C LYS A 71 21.10 -6.93 3.30
N ILE A 72 20.93 -8.18 3.72
CA ILE A 72 20.52 -8.52 5.08
C ILE A 72 21.68 -8.18 6.02
N LYS A 73 21.52 -7.12 6.83
CA LYS A 73 22.45 -6.82 7.92
C LYS A 73 22.30 -7.90 8.98
N LYS A 74 23.31 -8.76 9.12
CA LYS A 74 23.40 -9.73 10.23
C LYS A 74 23.55 -8.96 11.53
N ILE A 75 22.55 -9.02 12.41
CA ILE A 75 22.71 -8.58 13.81
C ILE A 75 23.46 -9.71 14.51
N CYS A 76 24.72 -9.45 14.87
CA CYS A 76 25.48 -10.36 15.71
C CYS A 76 25.11 -10.06 17.16
N THR A 77 24.43 -10.98 17.83
CA THR A 77 24.06 -10.83 19.25
C THR A 77 25.07 -11.61 20.08
N THR A 78 25.96 -10.91 20.79
CA THR A 78 26.90 -11.56 21.71
C THR A 78 26.18 -11.96 22.99
N VAL A 79 25.97 -13.26 23.19
CA VAL A 79 25.48 -13.81 24.46
C VAL A 79 26.64 -13.73 25.47
N LYS A 80 26.51 -12.89 26.51
CA LYS A 80 27.41 -12.93 27.67
C LYS A 80 26.98 -14.08 28.57
N LYS A 81 27.94 -14.95 28.91
CA LYS A 81 27.80 -16.06 29.84
C LYS A 81 28.12 -15.61 31.25
#